data_AF-A0A225VMJ8-F1
#
_entry.id   AF-A0A225VMJ8-F1
#
_cell.length_a   1.000
_cell.length_b   1.000
_cell.length_c   1.000
_cell.angle_alpha   90.00
_cell.angle_beta   90.00
_cell.angle_gamma   90.00
#
_symmetry.space_group_name_H-M   'P 1'
#
loop_
_entity.id
_entity.type
_entity.pdbx_description
1 polymer ?
#
loop_
_entity_poly.entity_id
_entity_poly.type
_entity_poly.pdbx_seq_one_letter_code
_entity_poly.pdbx_strand_id
1 'polypeptide(L)'
;MPTSTCRPKPPRCIVAECTKKAQSRRLCIAHGGCTRCQNQNCMKLAQSRGLCAAHGGGRRCACGKLAQNRGVCLEHGGGQRCSIPQCQKFRQIRNLC
;
A
#
# COMPACT_ATOMS: atom_id res chain seq x y z
N MET A 1 22.73 -17.87 2.32
CA MET A 1 21.59 -18.71 1.91
C MET A 1 20.35 -17.84 1.86
N PRO A 2 19.82 -17.43 0.69
CA PRO A 2 18.57 -16.69 0.66
C PRO A 2 17.44 -17.67 0.94
N THR A 3 16.79 -17.53 2.10
CA THR A 3 15.58 -18.29 2.40
C THR A 3 14.51 -17.87 1.41
N SER A 4 14.17 -18.76 0.48
CA SER A 4 13.05 -18.62 -0.45
C SER A 4 11.77 -18.33 0.33
N THR A 5 11.39 -17.07 0.41
CA THR A 5 10.11 -16.65 0.98
C THR A 5 9.02 -16.99 -0.03
N CYS A 6 8.59 -18.26 -0.05
CA CYS A 6 7.36 -18.66 -0.72
C CYS A 6 6.20 -17.93 -0.03
N ARG A 7 5.86 -16.73 -0.53
CA ARG A 7 4.78 -15.92 0.02
C ARG A 7 3.48 -16.71 -0.17
N PRO A 8 2.84 -17.22 0.91
CA PRO A 8 1.66 -18.05 0.78
C PRO A 8 0.56 -17.26 0.06
N LYS A 9 -0.12 -17.90 -0.90
CA LYS A 9 -1.26 -17.29 -1.60
C LYS A 9 -2.31 -16.86 -0.57
N PRO A 10 -2.85 -15.64 -0.66
CA PRO A 10 -3.86 -15.18 0.27
C PRO A 10 -5.09 -16.11 0.18
N PRO A 11 -5.68 -16.48 1.33
CA PRO A 11 -6.82 -17.39 1.37
C PRO A 11 -8.05 -16.79 0.69
N ARG A 12 -9.02 -17.64 0.35
CA ARG A 12 -10.32 -17.20 -0.15
C ARG A 12 -11.21 -16.70 0.99
N CYS A 13 -12.32 -16.07 0.62
CA CYS A 13 -13.31 -15.63 1.58
C CYS A 13 -13.98 -16.79 2.28
N ILE A 14 -14.36 -16.59 3.54
CA ILE A 14 -15.12 -17.56 4.34
C ILE A 14 -16.59 -17.66 3.93
N VAL A 15 -17.15 -16.63 3.29
CA VAL A 15 -18.53 -16.65 2.79
C VAL A 15 -18.67 -17.72 1.70
N ALA A 16 -19.67 -18.59 1.84
CA ALA A 16 -20.00 -19.64 0.89
C ALA A 16 -20.13 -19.06 -0.53
N GLU A 17 -19.61 -19.79 -1.52
CA GLU A 17 -19.63 -19.39 -2.94
C GLU A 17 -18.84 -18.11 -3.30
N CYS A 18 -18.03 -17.57 -2.39
CA CYS A 18 -17.21 -16.41 -2.69
C CYS A 18 -15.83 -16.79 -3.25
N THR A 19 -15.62 -16.60 -4.55
CA THR A 19 -14.33 -16.81 -5.23
C THR A 19 -13.32 -15.67 -5.00
N LYS A 20 -13.74 -14.58 -4.33
CA LYS A 20 -12.87 -13.42 -4.07
C LYS A 20 -11.78 -13.78 -3.06
N LYS A 21 -10.65 -13.08 -3.17
CA LYS A 21 -9.53 -13.22 -2.24
C LYS A 21 -9.88 -12.54 -0.92
N ALA A 22 -9.56 -13.20 0.18
CA ALA A 22 -9.62 -12.57 1.49
C ALA A 22 -8.55 -11.50 1.61
N GLN A 23 -8.94 -10.34 2.13
CA GLN A 23 -8.05 -9.24 2.46
C GLN A 23 -7.68 -9.32 3.94
N SER A 24 -8.66 -9.08 4.81
CA SER A 24 -8.51 -9.16 6.26
C SER A 24 -9.59 -10.09 6.82
N ARG A 25 -9.31 -10.73 7.97
CA ARG A 25 -10.27 -11.57 8.70
C ARG A 25 -10.91 -12.68 7.85
N ARG A 26 -10.18 -13.21 6.86
CA ARG A 26 -10.68 -14.23 5.91
C ARG A 26 -11.92 -13.77 5.11
N LEU A 27 -12.13 -12.47 4.93
CA LEU A 27 -13.25 -11.88 4.18
C LEU A 27 -12.74 -11.04 3.00
N CYS A 28 -13.52 -10.92 1.91
CA CYS A 28 -13.20 -9.99 0.82
C CYS A 28 -13.71 -8.60 1.12
N ILE A 29 -13.30 -7.66 0.28
CA ILE A 29 -13.76 -6.27 0.25
C ILE A 29 -15.29 -6.17 0.33
N ALA A 30 -16.03 -7.00 -0.41
CA ALA A 30 -17.50 -6.98 -0.43
C ALA A 30 -18.13 -7.52 0.86
N HIS A 31 -17.48 -8.48 1.52
CA HIS A 31 -17.96 -9.14 2.73
C HIS A 31 -17.36 -8.56 4.01
N GLY A 32 -16.83 -7.33 3.98
CA GLY A 32 -16.28 -6.66 5.17
C GLY A 32 -14.82 -6.96 5.49
N GLY A 33 -14.07 -7.54 4.55
CA GLY A 33 -12.62 -7.73 4.62
C GLY A 33 -11.81 -6.44 4.52
N CYS A 34 -12.46 -5.31 4.31
CA CYS A 34 -11.91 -3.97 4.42
C CYS A 34 -12.92 -3.06 5.13
N THR A 35 -12.43 -2.11 5.91
CA THR A 35 -13.28 -1.10 6.54
C THR A 35 -13.44 0.11 5.63
N ARG A 36 -14.49 0.89 5.81
CA ARG A 36 -14.61 2.21 5.17
C ARG A 36 -13.72 3.21 5.90
N CYS A 37 -13.36 4.28 5.20
CA CYS A 37 -12.66 5.39 5.81
C CYS A 37 -13.51 5.98 6.94
N GLN A 38 -12.92 6.15 8.12
CA GLN A 38 -13.56 6.72 9.30
C GLN A 38 -13.84 8.23 9.17
N ASN A 39 -13.33 8.87 8.11
CA ASN A 39 -13.59 10.28 7.85
C ASN A 39 -15.06 10.53 7.48
N GLN A 40 -15.63 11.62 7.99
CA GLN A 40 -17.00 12.04 7.70
C GLN A 40 -17.19 12.20 6.18
N ASN A 41 -18.27 11.62 5.66
CA ASN A 41 -18.61 11.63 4.23
C ASN A 41 -17.58 10.97 3.28
N CYS A 42 -16.72 10.05 3.77
CA CYS A 42 -15.79 9.33 2.90
C CYS A 42 -16.29 7.92 2.55
N MET A 43 -16.73 7.71 1.31
CA MET A 43 -17.08 6.38 0.79
C MET A 43 -15.88 5.55 0.33
N LYS A 44 -14.65 6.07 0.47
CA LYS A 44 -13.44 5.34 0.09
C LYS A 44 -13.14 4.24 1.11
N LEU A 45 -12.52 3.16 0.63
CA LEU A 45 -12.04 2.08 1.48
C LEU A 45 -10.84 2.54 2.31
N ALA A 46 -10.82 2.11 3.57
CA ALA A 46 -9.66 2.27 4.42
C ALA A 46 -8.54 1.34 3.95
N GLN A 47 -7.33 1.88 3.83
CA GLN A 47 -6.15 1.08 3.52
C GLN A 47 -5.50 0.58 4.80
N SER A 48 -5.30 1.48 5.77
CA SER A 48 -4.70 1.17 7.06
C SER A 48 -5.30 2.08 8.12
N ARG A 49 -5.27 1.66 9.39
CA ARG A 49 -5.70 2.48 10.55
C ARG A 49 -7.13 3.05 10.42
N GLY A 50 -8.01 2.37 9.67
CA GLY A 50 -9.38 2.84 9.45
C GLY A 50 -9.52 4.07 8.53
N LEU A 51 -8.47 4.51 7.86
CA LEU A 51 -8.49 5.69 6.99
C LEU A 51 -8.13 5.31 5.55
N CYS A 52 -8.65 6.05 4.56
CA CYS A 52 -8.25 5.89 3.16
C CYS A 52 -6.92 6.58 2.88
N ALA A 53 -6.30 6.33 1.72
CA ALA A 53 -5.01 6.93 1.36
C ALA A 53 -5.00 8.47 1.49
N ALA A 54 -6.08 9.13 1.07
CA ALA A 54 -6.24 10.59 1.17
C ALA A 54 -6.35 11.08 2.62
N HIS A 55 -6.99 10.31 3.50
CA HIS A 55 -7.22 10.69 4.89
C HIS A 55 -6.17 10.16 5.87
N GLY A 56 -5.13 9.46 5.40
CA GLY A 56 -4.03 8.98 6.26
C GLY A 56 -3.91 7.47 6.45
N GLY A 57 -4.59 6.68 5.63
CA GLY A 57 -4.42 5.24 5.57
C GLY A 57 -3.11 4.78 4.93
N GLY A 58 -2.37 5.69 4.31
CA GLY A 58 -1.03 5.42 3.78
C GLY A 58 0.06 5.66 4.84
N ARG A 59 1.24 5.08 4.62
CA ARG A 59 2.43 5.45 5.39
C ARG A 59 2.67 6.95 5.18
N ARG A 60 2.98 7.69 6.25
CA ARG A 60 3.30 9.13 6.19
C ARG A 60 4.75 9.35 6.56
N CYS A 61 5.35 10.35 5.94
CA CYS A 61 6.65 10.88 6.33
C CYS A 61 6.51 11.70 7.62
N ALA A 62 7.61 11.90 8.34
CA ALA A 62 7.66 12.75 9.53
C ALA A 62 7.17 14.19 9.24
N CYS A 63 7.34 14.67 8.01
CA CYS A 63 6.83 15.96 7.55
C CYS A 63 5.30 16.00 7.27
N GLY A 64 4.57 14.93 7.55
CA GLY A 64 3.12 14.83 7.31
C GLY A 64 2.71 14.50 5.86
N LYS A 65 3.63 14.60 4.89
CA LYS A 65 3.38 14.20 3.49
C LYS A 65 3.25 12.68 3.34
N LEU A 66 2.58 12.22 2.27
CA LEU A 66 2.44 10.80 1.97
C LEU A 66 3.84 10.19 1.73
N ALA A 67 4.16 9.12 2.46
CA ALA A 67 5.39 8.38 2.23
C ALA A 67 5.20 7.47 1.02
N GLN A 68 6.12 7.53 0.08
CA GLN A 68 6.12 6.66 -1.10
C GLN A 68 6.77 5.33 -0.77
N ASN A 69 7.99 5.38 -0.26
CA ASN A 69 8.76 4.20 0.10
C ASN A 69 9.52 4.45 1.41
N ARG A 70 9.84 3.38 2.13
CA ARG A 70 10.62 3.41 3.38
C ARG A 70 10.08 4.34 4.48
N GLY A 71 8.82 4.77 4.40
CA GLY A 71 8.23 5.67 5.39
C GLY A 71 8.62 7.14 5.23
N VAL A 72 9.22 7.53 4.10
CA VAL A 72 9.58 8.92 3.78
C VAL A 72 8.92 9.39 2.48
N CYS A 73 8.70 10.70 2.34
CA CYS A 73 8.12 11.28 1.13
C CYS A 73 9.18 11.46 0.04
N LEU A 74 8.77 11.82 -1.16
CA LEU A 74 9.66 12.01 -2.31
C LEU A 74 10.88 12.91 -1.99
N GLU A 75 10.62 14.05 -1.34
CA GLU A 75 11.65 15.02 -0.94
C GLU A 75 12.59 14.50 0.14
N HIS A 76 12.08 13.68 1.07
CA HIS A 76 12.87 13.07 2.14
C HIS A 76 13.49 11.71 1.73
N GLY A 77 13.59 11.42 0.43
CA GLY A 77 14.25 10.20 -0.08
C GLY A 77 13.34 8.99 -0.30
N GLY A 78 12.02 9.20 -0.42
CA GLY A 78 11.05 8.16 -0.74
C GLY A 78 11.06 7.70 -2.19
N GLY A 79 11.63 8.49 -3.10
CA GLY A 79 11.84 8.11 -4.49
C GLY A 79 13.20 7.46 -4.72
N GLN A 80 13.24 6.40 -5.54
CA GLN A 80 14.52 5.88 -6.01
C GLN A 80 15.07 6.80 -7.10
N ARG A 81 16.37 7.09 -7.03
CA ARG A 81 17.07 7.83 -8.09
C ARG A 81 17.40 6.90 -9.25
N CYS A 82 17.57 7.51 -10.43
CA CYS A 82 18.14 6.82 -11.57
C CYS A 82 19.52 6.24 -11.21
N SER A 83 19.84 5.06 -11.75
CA SER A 83 21.13 4.40 -11.52
C SER A 83 22.27 5.03 -12.32
N ILE A 84 21.97 5.96 -13.23
CA ILE A 84 22.96 6.66 -14.04
C ILE A 84 23.72 7.66 -13.15
N PRO A 85 25.07 7.60 -13.10
CA PRO A 85 25.86 8.59 -12.38
C PRO A 85 25.57 10.00 -12.93
N GLN A 86 25.41 10.98 -12.04
CA GLN A 86 25.02 12.37 -12.34
C GLN A 86 23.57 12.60 -12.82
N CYS A 87 22.71 11.59 -12.84
CA CYS A 87 21.29 11.81 -13.12
C CYS A 87 20.50 12.11 -11.83
N GLN A 88 20.01 13.35 -11.68
CA GLN A 88 19.17 13.74 -10.54
C GLN A 88 17.68 13.40 -10.73
N LYS A 89 17.31 12.74 -11.83
CA LYS A 89 15.93 12.37 -12.11
C LYS A 89 15.51 11.15 -11.27
N PHE A 90 14.23 11.11 -10.95
CA PHE A 90 13.61 9.95 -10.31
C PHE A 90 13.53 8.78 -11.30
N ARG A 91 13.73 7.57 -10.77
CA ARG A 91 13.57 6.32 -11.51
C ARG A 91 12.11 6.14 -11.93
N GLN A 92 11.86 6.00 -13.24
CA GLN A 92 10.56 5.62 -13.77
C GLN A 92 10.47 4.10 -14.00
N ILE A 93 11.31 3.55 -14.87
CA ILE A 93 11.29 2.13 -15.24
C ILE A 93 12.69 1.51 -15.17
N ARG A 94 12.81 0.26 -14.71
CA ARG A 94 14.08 -0.52 -14.75
C ARG A 94 15.35 0.16 -14.17
N ASN A 95 15.23 1.01 -13.16
CA ASN A 95 16.38 1.78 -12.58
C ASN A 95 16.87 2.95 -13.43
N LEU A 96 16.09 3.34 -14.43
CA LEU A 96 16.37 4.45 -15.31
C LEU A 96 15.29 5.53 -15.17
N CYS A 97 15.67 6.76 -15.54
CA CYS A 97 14.78 7.91 -15.56
C CYS A 97 13.70 7.80 -16.65
#